data_AF-A0A9D7YE27-F1
#
_entry.id   AF-A0A9D7YE27-F1
#
_cell.length_a   1.000
_cell.length_b   1.000
_cell.length_c   1.000
_cell.angle_alpha   90.00
_cell.angle_beta   90.00
_cell.angle_gamma   90.00
#
_symmetry.space_group_name_H-M   'P 1'
#
loop_
_entity.id
_entity.type
_entity.pdbx_description
1 polymer ?
#
loop_
_entity_poly.entity_id
_entity_poly.type
_entity_poly.pdbx_seq_one_letter_code
_entity_poly.pdbx_strand_id
1 'polypeptide(L)'
;MQKLLFIFLCMTFFASAQTSTVLVDAFTNSHCSPCAGMHNAVNTSISGTSRAANVIVVYYHWSTYLDDPIYQANTTEPKLRATWLGGVSGTPTTYFNGVRQSGSYSQWPSVLDGLIASVPAYAIVPVLTYTGDSLVLTYTATRNSQDGMSTIYGVLVEDVATKDAMACLSMTVPCVFC
;
A
#
# COMPACT_ATOMS: atom_id res chain seq x y z
N MET A 1 -5.52 57.12 26.04
CA MET A 1 -6.69 56.85 25.17
C MET A 1 -6.39 55.63 24.32
N GLN A 2 -7.21 54.59 24.45
CA GLN A 2 -7.72 53.79 23.33
C GLN A 2 -6.69 53.33 22.29
N LYS A 3 -6.12 52.13 22.48
CA LYS A 3 -6.05 51.09 21.42
C LYS A 3 -6.12 49.70 22.08
N LEU A 4 -7.28 49.45 22.69
CA LEU A 4 -7.78 48.11 22.97
C LEU A 4 -8.31 47.57 21.62
N LEU A 5 -7.51 46.82 20.85
CA LEU A 5 -8.04 46.02 19.74
C LEU A 5 -7.00 45.03 19.20
N PHE A 6 -7.47 43.82 18.90
CA PHE A 6 -6.80 42.76 18.13
C PHE A 6 -5.72 41.90 18.82
N ILE A 7 -6.04 41.33 19.98
CA ILE A 7 -5.64 39.93 20.23
C ILE A 7 -6.83 39.08 19.77
N PHE A 8 -7.00 39.01 18.44
CA PHE A 8 -7.79 37.95 17.83
C PHE A 8 -6.92 36.72 17.95
N LEU A 9 -7.12 36.02 19.06
CA LEU A 9 -6.61 34.70 19.36
C LEU A 9 -6.99 33.80 18.17
N CYS A 10 -6.10 33.76 17.18
CA CYS A 10 -6.12 32.85 16.07
C CYS A 10 -5.83 31.48 16.67
N MET A 11 -6.86 30.87 17.28
CA MET A 11 -6.93 29.42 17.45
C MET A 11 -6.96 28.85 16.03
N THR A 12 -5.80 28.77 15.41
CA THR A 12 -5.58 27.92 14.25
C THR A 12 -5.86 26.51 14.75
N PHE A 13 -7.08 26.03 14.49
CA PHE A 13 -7.39 24.63 14.55
C PHE A 13 -6.36 23.94 13.67
N PHE A 14 -5.38 23.28 14.28
CA PHE A 14 -4.57 22.29 13.61
C PHE A 14 -5.51 21.13 13.29
N ALA A 15 -6.26 21.25 12.21
CA ALA A 15 -6.90 20.11 11.58
C ALA A 15 -5.75 19.21 11.13
N SER A 16 -5.47 18.16 11.91
CA SER A 16 -4.61 17.09 11.47
C SER A 16 -5.21 16.55 10.18
N ALA A 17 -4.56 16.81 9.05
CA ALA A 17 -4.95 16.22 7.79
C ALA A 17 -4.85 14.70 7.98
N GLN A 18 -6.01 14.03 8.04
CA GLN A 18 -6.04 12.58 8.14
C GLN A 18 -5.46 12.03 6.85
N THR A 19 -4.33 11.34 6.96
CA THR A 19 -3.71 10.65 5.83
C THR A 19 -4.13 9.19 5.85
N SER A 20 -4.54 8.70 4.68
CA SER A 20 -4.88 7.29 4.46
C SER A 20 -3.67 6.52 3.97
N THR A 21 -3.60 5.24 4.33
CA THR A 21 -2.67 4.30 3.71
C THR A 21 -3.30 3.73 2.44
N VAL A 22 -2.56 3.73 1.34
CA VAL A 22 -2.96 3.15 0.05
C VAL A 22 -2.29 1.82 -0.15
N LEU A 23 -3.06 0.78 -0.46
CA LEU A 23 -2.52 -0.49 -0.96
C LEU A 23 -2.31 -0.42 -2.46
N VAL A 24 -1.13 -0.82 -2.91
CA VAL A 24 -0.82 -1.08 -4.30
C VAL A 24 -0.59 -2.58 -4.46
N ASP A 25 -1.52 -3.29 -5.10
CA ASP A 25 -1.30 -4.65 -5.56
C ASP A 25 -0.67 -4.60 -6.97
N ALA A 26 0.57 -5.07 -7.11
CA ALA A 26 1.32 -5.04 -8.36
C ALA A 26 1.59 -6.47 -8.86
N PHE A 27 0.84 -6.89 -9.88
CA PHE A 27 1.04 -8.18 -10.53
C PHE A 27 2.15 -8.09 -11.57
N THR A 28 3.20 -8.88 -11.38
CA THR A 28 4.45 -8.87 -12.15
C THR A 28 4.91 -10.29 -12.48
N ASN A 29 6.01 -10.44 -13.20
CA ASN A 29 6.69 -11.72 -13.43
C ASN A 29 8.14 -11.44 -13.82
N SER A 30 9.07 -12.32 -13.46
CA SER A 30 10.51 -12.15 -13.72
C SER A 30 10.89 -12.03 -15.20
N HIS A 31 10.11 -12.64 -16.12
CA HIS A 31 10.32 -12.57 -17.56
C HIS A 31 9.51 -11.46 -18.27
N CYS A 32 8.76 -10.66 -17.51
CA CYS A 32 7.91 -9.62 -18.06
C CYS A 32 8.71 -8.36 -18.41
N SER A 33 9.13 -8.24 -19.68
CA SER A 33 9.79 -7.03 -20.20
C SER A 33 9.07 -5.71 -19.85
N PRO A 34 7.75 -5.55 -20.11
CA PRO A 34 7.06 -4.30 -19.76
C PRO A 34 6.92 -4.04 -18.25
N CYS A 35 7.13 -5.06 -17.40
CA CYS A 35 7.05 -4.89 -15.95
C CYS A 35 8.21 -4.05 -15.39
N ALA A 36 9.35 -3.96 -16.08
CA ALA A 36 10.41 -3.03 -15.71
C ALA A 36 9.92 -1.57 -15.68
N GLY A 37 9.04 -1.19 -16.62
CA GLY A 37 8.41 0.13 -16.63
C GLY A 37 7.50 0.37 -15.42
N MET A 38 6.74 -0.65 -15.02
CA MET A 38 5.91 -0.60 -13.81
C MET A 38 6.77 -0.45 -12.54
N HIS A 39 7.87 -1.21 -12.42
CA HIS A 39 8.77 -1.11 -11.26
C HIS A 39 9.40 0.28 -11.17
N ASN A 40 9.80 0.86 -12.30
CA ASN A 40 10.29 2.24 -12.34
C ASN A 40 9.21 3.25 -11.94
N ALA A 41 7.96 3.05 -12.38
CA ALA A 41 6.83 3.88 -11.98
C ALA A 41 6.57 3.82 -10.47
N VAL A 42 6.62 2.62 -9.87
CA VAL A 42 6.55 2.46 -8.41
C VAL A 42 7.68 3.22 -7.74
N ASN A 43 8.92 3.03 -8.17
CA ASN A 43 10.07 3.68 -7.55
C ASN A 43 9.96 5.21 -7.62
N THR A 44 9.65 5.75 -8.80
CA THR A 44 9.60 7.20 -9.04
C THR A 44 8.37 7.89 -8.48
N SER A 45 7.24 7.18 -8.34
CA SER A 45 5.99 7.75 -7.83
C SER A 45 5.79 7.52 -6.33
N ILE A 46 6.36 6.43 -5.80
CA ILE A 46 6.12 5.95 -4.43
C ILE A 46 7.43 5.90 -3.65
N SER A 47 8.30 4.92 -3.91
CA SER A 47 9.40 4.55 -3.02
C SER A 47 10.46 5.63 -2.84
N GLY A 48 10.73 6.44 -3.88
CA GLY A 48 11.66 7.57 -3.85
C GLY A 48 11.03 8.90 -3.43
N THR A 49 9.81 8.90 -2.88
CA THR A 49 9.04 10.12 -2.59
C THR A 49 8.49 10.11 -1.17
N SER A 50 7.88 11.22 -0.74
CA SER A 50 7.16 11.29 0.54
C SER A 50 5.97 10.33 0.63
N ARG A 51 5.45 9.83 -0.50
CA ARG A 51 4.32 8.89 -0.51
C ARG A 51 4.68 7.52 0.09
N ALA A 52 5.95 7.15 0.15
CA ALA A 52 6.39 5.88 0.72
C ALA A 52 5.89 5.66 2.17
N ALA A 53 5.63 6.74 2.93
CA ALA A 53 5.08 6.65 4.28
C ALA A 53 3.59 6.27 4.34
N ASN A 54 2.85 6.47 3.24
CA ASN A 54 1.40 6.28 3.14
C ASN A 54 0.99 5.32 2.02
N VAL A 55 1.94 4.68 1.35
CA VAL A 55 1.66 3.74 0.28
C VAL A 55 2.43 2.47 0.56
N ILE A 56 1.71 1.37 0.47
CA ILE A 56 2.27 0.06 0.64
C ILE A 56 2.14 -0.69 -0.68
N VAL A 57 3.23 -1.29 -1.13
CA VAL A 57 3.27 -2.03 -2.39
C VAL A 57 3.48 -3.51 -2.11
N VAL A 58 2.61 -4.35 -2.65
CA VAL A 58 2.75 -5.80 -2.62
C VAL A 58 2.91 -6.30 -4.05
N TYR A 59 4.02 -6.97 -4.31
CA TYR A 59 4.28 -7.60 -5.60
C TYR A 59 3.80 -9.04 -5.60
N TYR A 60 2.98 -9.38 -6.59
CA TYR A 60 2.49 -10.73 -6.82
C TYR A 60 3.08 -11.24 -8.12
N HIS A 61 3.93 -12.26 -8.03
CA HIS A 61 4.42 -12.93 -9.23
C HIS A 61 3.29 -13.78 -9.82
N TRP A 62 2.96 -13.49 -11.07
CA TRP A 62 1.80 -14.03 -11.77
C TRP A 62 2.20 -15.09 -12.79
N SER A 63 1.23 -15.93 -13.17
CA SER A 63 1.40 -17.08 -14.06
C SER A 63 1.64 -16.75 -15.53
N THR A 64 2.07 -15.52 -15.87
CA THR A 64 2.37 -15.12 -17.25
C THR A 64 3.49 -15.98 -17.86
N TYR A 65 4.54 -16.25 -17.08
CA TYR A 65 5.61 -17.19 -17.43
C TYR A 65 5.78 -18.17 -16.27
N LEU A 66 5.58 -19.45 -16.55
CA LEU A 66 5.46 -20.47 -15.51
C LEU A 66 6.82 -20.85 -14.90
N ASP A 67 7.93 -20.53 -15.53
CA ASP A 67 9.29 -20.81 -15.06
C ASP A 67 9.85 -19.76 -14.09
N ASP A 68 9.06 -18.73 -13.75
CA ASP A 68 9.43 -17.74 -12.73
C ASP A 68 9.53 -18.41 -11.34
N PRO A 69 10.73 -18.46 -10.71
CA PRO A 69 10.93 -19.15 -9.45
C PRO A 69 10.11 -18.55 -8.30
N ILE A 70 9.80 -17.25 -8.33
CA ILE A 70 9.00 -16.60 -7.28
C ILE A 70 7.53 -16.98 -7.42
N TYR A 71 7.02 -17.08 -8.66
CA TYR A 71 5.69 -17.64 -8.91
C TYR A 71 5.62 -19.12 -8.50
N GLN A 72 6.66 -19.92 -8.79
CA GLN A 72 6.71 -21.33 -8.40
C GLN A 72 6.76 -21.54 -6.88
N ALA A 73 7.42 -20.63 -6.15
CA ALA A 73 7.43 -20.63 -4.68
C ALA A 73 6.03 -20.37 -4.09
N ASN A 74 5.20 -19.57 -4.77
CA ASN A 74 3.83 -19.32 -4.36
C ASN A 74 2.88 -19.09 -5.56
N THR A 75 2.07 -20.11 -5.87
CA THR A 75 1.05 -20.04 -6.92
C THR A 75 -0.37 -19.78 -6.40
N THR A 76 -0.60 -19.90 -5.09
CA THR A 76 -1.96 -19.95 -4.51
C THR A 76 -2.44 -18.58 -4.08
N GLU A 77 -1.72 -17.90 -3.19
CA GLU A 77 -2.16 -16.60 -2.65
C GLU A 77 -2.26 -15.51 -3.72
N PRO A 78 -1.32 -15.37 -4.68
CA PRO A 78 -1.49 -14.45 -5.81
C PRO A 78 -2.79 -14.69 -6.57
N LYS A 79 -3.13 -15.97 -6.83
CA LYS A 79 -4.35 -16.35 -7.58
C LYS A 79 -5.62 -16.02 -6.81
N LEU A 80 -5.65 -16.28 -5.50
CA LEU A 80 -6.77 -15.91 -4.63
C LEU A 80 -6.94 -14.39 -4.59
N ARG A 81 -5.85 -13.63 -4.43
CA ARG A 81 -5.88 -12.16 -4.43
C ARG A 81 -6.37 -11.61 -5.77
N ALA A 82 -5.84 -12.11 -6.88
CA ALA A 82 -6.29 -11.72 -8.22
C ALA A 82 -7.79 -11.99 -8.43
N THR A 83 -8.28 -13.16 -7.97
CA THR A 83 -9.70 -13.51 -8.06
C THR A 83 -10.57 -12.54 -7.26
N TRP A 84 -10.15 -12.19 -6.04
CA TRP A 84 -10.84 -11.20 -5.20
C TRP A 84 -10.88 -9.80 -5.85
N LEU A 85 -9.82 -9.40 -6.54
CA LEU A 85 -9.71 -8.14 -7.29
C LEU A 85 -10.49 -8.11 -8.62
N GLY A 86 -11.28 -9.15 -8.92
CA GLY A 86 -12.05 -9.25 -10.18
C GLY A 86 -11.28 -9.85 -11.36
N GLY A 87 -10.10 -10.44 -11.10
CA GLY A 87 -9.29 -11.19 -12.06
C GLY A 87 -8.11 -10.40 -12.62
N VAL A 88 -7.01 -11.12 -12.91
CA VAL A 88 -5.80 -10.60 -13.57
C VAL A 88 -5.50 -11.46 -14.80
N SER A 89 -5.49 -10.84 -15.98
CA SER A 89 -5.29 -11.54 -17.26
C SER A 89 -3.84 -11.51 -17.77
N GLY A 90 -2.96 -10.75 -17.13
CA GLY A 90 -1.57 -10.61 -17.54
C GLY A 90 -0.81 -9.57 -16.73
N THR A 91 0.48 -9.44 -17.04
CA THR A 91 1.41 -8.55 -16.35
C THR A 91 2.02 -7.52 -17.32
N PRO A 92 2.29 -6.28 -16.88
CA PRO A 92 1.96 -5.74 -15.56
C PRO A 92 0.46 -5.46 -15.41
N THR A 93 -0.07 -5.67 -14.19
CA THR A 93 -1.39 -5.17 -13.81
C THR A 93 -1.29 -4.60 -12.39
N THR A 94 -1.83 -3.39 -12.16
CA THR A 94 -1.82 -2.76 -10.84
C THR A 94 -3.20 -2.36 -10.36
N TYR A 95 -3.39 -2.39 -9.05
CA TYR A 95 -4.60 -1.93 -8.37
C TYR A 95 -4.20 -1.00 -7.24
N PHE A 96 -4.92 0.11 -7.06
CA PHE A 96 -4.81 0.99 -5.90
C PHE A 96 -6.09 0.87 -5.07
N ASN A 97 -5.98 0.45 -3.81
CA ASN A 97 -7.13 0.15 -2.94
C ASN A 97 -8.18 -0.74 -3.63
N GLY A 98 -7.72 -1.77 -4.36
CA GLY A 98 -8.58 -2.69 -5.09
C GLY A 98 -9.15 -2.17 -6.41
N VAL A 99 -8.88 -0.92 -6.79
CA VAL A 99 -9.32 -0.33 -8.07
C VAL A 99 -8.21 -0.46 -9.12
N ARG A 100 -8.50 -1.16 -10.22
CA ARG A 100 -7.54 -1.39 -11.31
C ARG A 100 -7.09 -0.08 -11.94
N GLN A 101 -5.78 0.09 -12.08
CA GLN A 101 -5.18 1.25 -12.73
C GLN A 101 -4.91 0.93 -14.21
N SER A 102 -5.68 1.54 -15.10
CA SER A 102 -5.54 1.39 -16.55
C SER A 102 -4.94 2.61 -17.27
N GLY A 103 -4.68 3.69 -16.52
CA GLY A 103 -4.09 4.92 -17.04
C GLY A 103 -2.57 4.84 -17.23
N SER A 104 -2.00 5.94 -17.71
CA SER A 104 -0.54 6.10 -17.82
C SER A 104 0.11 6.16 -16.44
N TYR A 105 1.32 5.60 -16.30
CA TYR A 105 2.12 5.71 -15.07
C TYR A 105 2.38 7.15 -14.65
N SER A 106 2.43 8.09 -15.60
CA SER A 106 2.57 9.53 -15.29
C SER A 106 1.39 10.11 -14.50
N GLN A 107 0.26 9.42 -14.46
CA GLN A 107 -0.94 9.83 -13.70
C GLN A 107 -0.94 9.25 -12.28
N TRP A 108 -0.08 8.28 -11.96
CA TRP A 108 -0.07 7.65 -10.64
C TRP A 108 0.15 8.62 -9.49
N PRO A 109 1.06 9.61 -9.57
CA PRO A 109 1.26 10.57 -8.48
C PRO A 109 -0.03 11.27 -8.06
N SER A 110 -0.82 11.77 -9.01
CA SER A 110 -2.06 12.49 -8.71
C SER A 110 -3.16 11.57 -8.19
N VAL A 111 -3.25 10.34 -8.70
CA VAL A 111 -4.20 9.34 -8.18
C VAL A 111 -3.84 8.96 -6.74
N LEU A 112 -2.56 8.69 -6.47
CA LEU A 112 -2.08 8.35 -5.13
C LEU A 112 -2.30 9.51 -4.15
N ASP A 113 -1.99 10.75 -4.54
CA ASP A 113 -2.22 11.92 -3.69
C ASP A 113 -3.70 12.08 -3.33
N GLY A 114 -4.60 11.86 -4.30
CA GLY A 114 -6.04 11.88 -4.06
C GLY A 114 -6.50 10.79 -3.09
N LEU A 115 -5.94 9.58 -3.19
CA LEU A 115 -6.26 8.48 -2.28
C LEU A 115 -5.68 8.71 -0.88
N ILE A 116 -4.45 9.21 -0.76
CA ILE A 116 -3.80 9.52 0.52
C ILE A 116 -4.55 10.61 1.26
N ALA A 117 -5.04 11.63 0.55
CA ALA A 117 -5.83 12.72 1.13
C ALA A 117 -7.29 12.35 1.43
N SER A 118 -7.75 11.16 1.02
CA SER A 118 -9.12 10.71 1.29
C SER A 118 -9.30 10.22 2.72
N VAL A 119 -10.53 10.27 3.24
CA VAL A 119 -10.88 9.69 4.54
C VAL A 119 -11.14 8.19 4.36
N PRO A 120 -10.43 7.30 5.07
CA PRO A 120 -10.58 5.88 4.87
C PRO A 120 -11.84 5.38 5.57
N ALA A 121 -12.56 4.44 4.95
CA ALA A 121 -13.73 3.80 5.54
C ALA A 121 -13.40 3.03 6.84
N TYR A 122 -12.14 2.59 6.98
CA TYR A 122 -11.63 1.86 8.13
C TYR A 122 -10.27 2.40 8.56
N ALA A 123 -10.00 2.38 9.85
CA ALA A 123 -8.66 2.53 10.40
C ALA A 123 -8.24 1.19 11.02
N ILE A 124 -7.15 0.61 10.53
CA ILE A 124 -6.56 -0.61 11.07
C ILE A 124 -5.27 -0.24 11.78
N VAL A 125 -5.17 -0.60 13.06
CA VAL A 125 -3.97 -0.39 13.88
C VAL A 125 -3.38 -1.77 14.19
N PRO A 126 -2.39 -2.24 13.41
CA PRO A 126 -1.72 -3.51 13.68
C PRO A 126 -0.65 -3.36 14.77
N VAL A 127 -0.50 -4.42 15.55
CA VAL A 127 0.57 -4.62 16.54
C VAL A 127 1.16 -5.99 16.28
N LEU A 128 2.44 -6.01 15.93
CA LEU A 128 3.19 -7.22 15.65
C LEU A 128 4.06 -7.58 16.85
N THR A 129 3.96 -8.82 17.34
CA THR A 129 4.78 -9.31 18.44
C THR A 129 5.45 -10.62 18.06
N TYR A 130 6.71 -10.77 18.47
CA TYR A 130 7.47 -12.01 18.34
C TYR A 130 7.38 -12.77 19.66
N THR A 131 6.92 -14.01 19.61
CA THR A 131 6.83 -14.89 20.78
C THR A 131 7.54 -16.19 20.46
N GLY A 132 8.82 -16.29 20.81
CA GLY A 132 9.68 -17.39 20.36
C GLY A 132 9.77 -17.43 18.83
N ASP A 133 9.42 -18.56 18.24
CA ASP A 133 9.40 -18.77 16.78
C ASP A 133 8.08 -18.36 16.11
N SER A 134 7.17 -17.74 16.86
CA SER A 134 5.87 -17.31 16.35
C SER A 134 5.81 -15.80 16.12
N LEU A 135 5.23 -15.43 14.98
CA LEU A 135 4.82 -14.06 14.68
C LEU A 135 3.32 -13.92 15.00
N VAL A 136 3.00 -13.07 15.98
CA VAL A 136 1.61 -12.81 16.38
C VAL A 136 1.23 -11.40 15.95
N LEU A 137 0.21 -11.31 15.10
CA LEU A 137 -0.41 -10.04 14.75
C LEU A 137 -1.69 -9.86 15.56
N THR A 138 -1.74 -8.79 16.32
CA THR A 138 -2.98 -8.24 16.89
C THR A 138 -3.37 -7.01 16.10
N TYR A 139 -4.65 -6.76 15.88
CA TYR A 139 -5.08 -5.52 15.24
C TYR A 139 -6.37 -4.99 15.84
N THR A 140 -6.52 -3.67 15.81
CA THR A 140 -7.79 -2.99 16.09
C THR A 140 -8.30 -2.38 14.79
N ALA A 141 -9.52 -2.74 14.39
CA ALA A 141 -10.19 -2.17 13.24
C ALA A 141 -11.32 -1.25 13.70
N THR A 142 -11.20 0.04 13.43
CA THR A 142 -12.24 1.04 13.69
C THR A 142 -12.92 1.40 12.38
N ARG A 143 -14.25 1.42 12.39
CA ARG A 143 -15.07 1.75 11.23
C ARG A 143 -15.47 3.22 11.26
N ASN A 144 -15.27 3.91 10.14
CA ASN A 144 -15.59 5.34 9.96
C ASN A 144 -16.83 5.57 9.08
N SER A 145 -17.28 4.57 8.31
CA SER A 145 -18.51 4.64 7.49
C SER A 145 -19.50 3.52 7.84
N GLN A 146 -20.79 3.68 7.52
CA GLN A 146 -21.81 2.63 7.74
C GLN A 146 -21.71 1.46 6.74
N ASP A 147 -20.75 1.47 5.82
CA ASP A 147 -20.58 0.40 4.84
C ASP A 147 -20.11 -0.88 5.54
N GLY A 148 -20.69 -2.02 5.15
CA GLY A 148 -20.39 -3.33 5.73
C GLY A 148 -18.95 -3.77 5.46
N MET A 149 -18.10 -3.82 6.49
CA MET A 149 -16.83 -4.56 6.44
C MET A 149 -17.16 -6.05 6.36
N SER A 150 -16.88 -6.68 5.23
CA SER A 150 -17.20 -8.10 5.04
C SER A 150 -16.02 -9.02 5.34
N THR A 151 -14.76 -8.57 5.24
CA THR A 151 -13.57 -9.42 5.43
C THR A 151 -12.30 -8.59 5.70
N ILE A 152 -11.39 -9.11 6.53
CA ILE A 152 -10.02 -8.60 6.69
C ILE A 152 -9.09 -9.57 5.97
N TYR A 153 -8.21 -9.05 5.11
CA TYR A 153 -7.23 -9.85 4.37
C TYR A 153 -5.82 -9.52 4.87
N GLY A 154 -5.05 -10.58 5.12
CA GLY A 154 -3.67 -10.47 5.58
C GLY A 154 -2.69 -11.07 4.61
N VAL A 155 -1.58 -10.37 4.40
CA VAL A 155 -0.46 -10.88 3.61
C VAL A 155 0.82 -10.89 4.42
N LEU A 156 1.54 -12.00 4.34
CA LEU A 156 2.94 -12.07 4.71
C LEU A 156 3.76 -11.96 3.44
N VAL A 157 4.60 -10.94 3.37
CA VAL A 157 5.44 -10.66 2.21
C VAL A 157 6.90 -10.75 2.63
N GLU A 158 7.72 -11.31 1.75
CA GLU A 158 9.17 -11.22 1.91
C GLU A 158 9.59 -9.80 1.58
N ASP A 159 10.34 -9.17 2.49
CA ASP A 159 11.01 -7.91 2.18
C ASP A 159 12.28 -8.21 1.40
N VAL A 160 12.16 -8.16 0.07
CA VAL A 160 13.26 -8.44 -0.85
C VAL A 160 14.09 -7.19 -1.17
N ALA A 161 13.94 -6.09 -0.39
CA ALA A 161 14.58 -4.80 -0.64
C ALA A 161 15.99 -4.96 -1.24
N THR A 162 16.09 -4.62 -2.52
CA THR A 162 17.36 -4.44 -3.23
C THR A 162 18.21 -3.49 -2.39
N LYS A 163 19.40 -3.96 -2.00
CA LYS A 163 20.33 -3.47 -0.96
C LYS A 163 20.64 -1.96 -0.84
N ASP A 164 20.12 -1.05 -1.67
CA ASP A 164 20.67 0.32 -1.79
C ASP A 164 19.70 1.48 -1.50
N ALA A 165 18.53 1.23 -0.91
CA ALA A 165 17.67 2.29 -0.39
C ALA A 165 17.30 2.03 1.08
N MET A 166 18.31 2.13 1.96
CA MET A 166 18.13 2.24 3.40
C MET A 166 17.33 3.50 3.73
N ALA A 167 16.03 3.33 3.97
CA ALA A 167 15.21 4.25 4.74
C ALA A 167 14.13 3.50 5.54
N CYS A 168 14.54 2.51 6.32
CA CYS A 168 13.97 2.29 7.66
C CYS A 168 14.97 1.52 8.52
N LEU A 169 15.53 2.24 9.49
CA LEU A 169 16.21 1.64 10.63
C LEU A 169 15.27 0.66 11.34
N SER A 170 15.87 -0.41 11.86
CA SER A 170 15.27 -1.46 12.67
C SER A 170 14.46 -2.48 11.88
N MET A 171 14.85 -3.75 12.01
CA MET A 171 14.08 -4.93 11.64
C MET A 171 12.68 -4.83 12.25
N THR A 172 11.76 -4.29 11.49
CA THR A 172 10.35 -4.14 11.83
C THR A 172 9.66 -4.46 10.52
N VAL A 173 9.32 -5.73 10.33
CA VAL A 173 8.51 -6.14 9.18
C VAL A 173 7.18 -5.40 9.32
N PRO A 174 6.84 -4.42 8.48
CA PRO A 174 5.50 -3.87 8.48
C PRO A 174 4.65 -4.94 7.81
N CYS A 175 3.93 -5.76 8.59
CA CYS A 175 2.89 -6.57 8.00
C CYS A 175 1.80 -5.62 7.51
N VAL A 176 1.53 -5.73 6.22
CA VAL A 176 0.66 -4.86 5.44
C VAL A 176 -0.74 -5.46 5.48
N PHE A 177 -1.69 -4.74 6.06
CA PHE A 177 -3.11 -5.12 6.02
C PHE A 177 -3.90 -4.02 5.35
N CYS A 178 -4.76 -4.40 4.42
CA CYS A 178 -5.59 -3.51 3.62
C CYS A 178 -6.99 -4.10 3.46
#